data_AF-G7YAY8-F1
#
_entry.id   AF-G7YAY8-F1
#
_cell.length_a   1.000
_cell.length_b   1.000
_cell.length_c   1.000
_cell.angle_alpha   90.00
_cell.angle_beta   90.00
_cell.angle_gamma   90.00
#
_symmetry.space_group_name_H-M   'P 1'
#
loop_
_entity.id
_entity.type
_entity.pdbx_description
1 polymer ?
#
loop_
_entity_poly.entity_id
_entity_poly.type
_entity_poly.pdbx_seq_one_letter_code
_entity_poly.pdbx_strand_id
1 'polypeptide(L)'
;MAETFPKCLPMDYWAWSFFVMVCAVHTTSGSLNIPDYKPITYQLKREQHRALLSKLLSHPHDKALRIVQEVCSTLHNVLLTAYGVLQSADLDEEPMKDHTSAALVSVIENVPLLLELSLHYPDVVHHVLHGKDTMDVLQWAVNITMQSGVIPVAEEQLFLRGRQELNLLPRPADYVNPASEHQ
;
A
#
# COMPACT_ATOMS: atom_id res chain seq x y z
N MET A 1 -4.22 -56.64 -20.20
CA MET A 1 -4.03 -55.17 -20.15
C MET A 1 -4.06 -54.79 -18.69
N ALA A 2 -2.90 -54.54 -18.10
CA ALA A 2 -2.75 -54.22 -16.68
C ALA A 2 -2.27 -52.77 -16.55
N GLU A 3 -3.09 -51.94 -15.92
CA GLU A 3 -2.72 -50.58 -15.53
C GLU A 3 -1.80 -50.63 -14.31
N THR A 4 -0.61 -50.04 -14.43
CA THR A 4 0.25 -49.74 -13.29
C THR A 4 0.44 -48.23 -13.21
N PHE A 5 -0.20 -47.63 -12.22
CA PHE A 5 0.01 -46.24 -11.79
C PHE A 5 1.50 -45.98 -11.49
N PRO A 6 2.05 -44.81 -11.84
CA PRO A 6 3.37 -44.44 -11.38
C PRO A 6 3.30 -44.05 -9.89
N LYS A 7 4.16 -44.69 -9.10
CA LYS A 7 4.39 -44.39 -7.69
C LYS A 7 4.87 -42.94 -7.55
N CYS A 8 4.18 -42.14 -6.73
CA CYS A 8 4.70 -40.86 -6.26
C CYS A 8 6.07 -41.10 -5.59
N LEU A 9 7.11 -40.43 -6.11
CA LEU A 9 8.42 -40.39 -5.46
C LEU A 9 8.32 -39.54 -4.19
N PRO A 10 8.96 -39.95 -3.08
CA PRO A 10 8.97 -39.18 -1.84
C PRO A 10 9.81 -37.91 -2.05
N MET A 11 9.22 -36.76 -1.74
CA MET A 11 9.85 -35.46 -1.81
C MET A 11 10.99 -35.37 -0.79
N ASP A 12 12.21 -35.11 -1.24
CA ASP A 12 13.41 -35.09 -0.41
C ASP A 12 13.34 -34.00 0.66
N TYR A 13 13.56 -34.40 1.92
CA TYR A 13 13.55 -33.52 3.10
C TYR A 13 14.52 -32.33 2.95
N TRP A 14 15.61 -32.52 2.19
CA TRP A 14 16.59 -31.48 1.87
C TRP A 14 16.01 -30.37 0.97
N ALA A 15 15.12 -30.69 0.04
CA ALA A 15 14.47 -29.70 -0.80
C ALA A 15 13.50 -28.83 0.03
N TRP A 16 12.86 -29.41 1.05
CA TRP A 16 12.02 -28.68 1.99
C TRP A 16 12.84 -27.76 2.90
N SER A 17 13.99 -28.21 3.41
CA SER A 17 14.88 -27.38 4.21
C SER A 17 15.48 -26.21 3.43
N PHE A 18 15.82 -26.40 2.15
CA PHE A 18 16.25 -25.29 1.28
C PHE A 18 15.11 -24.33 0.97
N PHE A 19 13.87 -24.81 0.76
CA PHE A 19 12.73 -23.94 0.51
C PHE A 19 12.37 -23.09 1.73
N VAL A 20 12.39 -23.67 2.94
CA VAL A 20 12.18 -22.93 4.20
C VAL A 20 13.34 -21.94 4.47
N MET A 21 14.58 -22.30 4.13
CA MET A 21 15.75 -21.43 4.32
C MET A 21 15.80 -20.28 3.30
N VAL A 22 15.39 -20.50 2.05
CA VAL A 22 15.25 -19.42 1.05
C VAL A 22 14.08 -18.48 1.38
N CYS A 23 13.00 -19.00 1.98
CA CYS A 23 11.90 -18.17 2.49
C CYS A 23 12.27 -17.41 3.78
N ALA A 24 13.22 -17.90 4.59
CA ALA A 24 13.66 -17.23 5.82
C ALA A 24 14.66 -16.07 5.59
N VAL A 25 15.21 -15.93 4.37
CA VAL A 25 16.29 -14.96 4.06
C VAL A 25 15.78 -13.60 3.56
N HIS A 26 14.46 -13.35 3.48
CA HIS A 26 13.92 -12.02 3.08
C HIS A 26 12.97 -11.34 4.09
N THR A 27 12.94 -11.78 5.35
CA THR A 27 12.28 -11.00 6.42
C THR A 27 13.30 -10.42 7.38
N THR A 28 14.29 -9.68 6.85
CA THR A 28 14.75 -8.51 7.60
C THR A 28 13.70 -7.44 7.34
N SER A 29 12.67 -7.39 8.18
CA SER A 29 11.78 -6.24 8.27
C SER A 29 12.61 -5.07 8.81
N GLY A 30 13.46 -4.49 7.97
CA GLY A 30 14.21 -3.29 8.31
C GLY A 30 13.20 -2.15 8.38
N SER A 31 12.87 -1.71 9.59
CA SER A 31 12.15 -0.45 9.76
C SER A 31 13.02 0.68 9.23
N LEU A 32 12.48 1.50 8.32
CA LEU A 32 13.19 2.69 7.84
C LEU A 32 13.51 3.60 9.02
N ASN A 33 14.78 3.96 9.20
CA ASN A 33 15.20 4.90 10.23
C ASN A 33 14.93 6.33 9.74
N ILE A 34 13.70 6.79 9.89
CA ILE A 34 13.29 8.14 9.49
C ILE A 34 13.48 9.08 10.69
N PRO A 35 14.42 10.04 10.61
CA PRO A 35 14.67 10.97 11.71
C PRO A 35 13.39 11.68 12.15
N ASP A 36 13.16 11.69 13.47
CA ASP A 36 12.04 12.37 14.14
C ASP A 36 10.61 11.91 13.77
N TYR A 37 10.44 10.93 12.88
CA TYR A 37 9.12 10.42 12.53
C TYR A 37 8.70 9.27 13.46
N LYS A 38 7.69 9.52 14.29
CA LYS A 38 7.23 8.60 15.33
C LYS A 38 5.86 8.02 15.01
N PRO A 39 5.53 6.81 15.50
CA PRO A 39 4.21 6.21 15.32
C PRO A 39 3.03 7.10 15.76
N ILE A 40 3.21 7.95 16.77
CA ILE A 40 2.17 8.89 17.22
C ILE A 40 1.84 9.95 16.15
N THR A 41 2.82 10.40 15.36
CA THR A 41 2.62 11.37 14.27
C THR A 41 1.77 10.73 13.17
N TYR A 42 2.09 9.48 12.80
CA TYR A 42 1.28 8.69 11.88
C TYR A 42 -0.16 8.55 12.37
N GLN A 43 -0.37 8.20 13.64
CA GLN A 43 -1.70 8.04 14.22
C GLN A 43 -2.52 9.34 14.15
N LEU A 44 -1.92 10.49 14.50
CA LEU A 44 -2.59 11.79 14.40
C LEU A 44 -2.99 12.10 12.96
N LYS A 45 -2.14 11.77 11.98
CA LYS A 45 -2.46 11.93 10.56
C LYS A 45 -3.64 11.05 10.14
N ARG A 46 -3.70 9.80 10.62
CA ARG A 46 -4.82 8.89 10.36
C ARG A 46 -6.14 9.39 10.94
N GLU A 47 -6.14 10.07 12.09
CA GLU A 47 -7.35 10.72 12.61
C GLU A 47 -7.86 11.82 11.66
N GLN A 48 -6.96 12.61 11.09
CA GLN A 48 -7.32 13.64 10.09
C GLN A 48 -7.93 13.01 8.83
N HIS A 49 -7.39 11.89 8.36
CA HIS A 49 -7.96 11.16 7.22
C HIS A 49 -9.37 10.64 7.50
N ARG A 50 -9.57 10.03 8.67
CA ARG A 50 -10.91 9.53 9.06
C ARG A 50 -11.92 10.68 9.18
N ALA A 51 -11.50 11.84 9.69
CA ALA A 51 -12.34 13.03 9.72
C ALA A 51 -12.69 13.54 8.32
N LEU A 52 -11.71 13.55 7.40
CA LEU A 52 -11.93 13.91 6.00
C LEU A 52 -12.91 12.94 5.33
N LEU A 53 -12.71 11.63 5.50
CA LEU A 53 -13.57 10.60 4.94
C LEU A 53 -15.00 10.70 5.46
N SER A 54 -15.17 10.86 6.78
CA SER A 54 -16.49 11.09 7.40
C SER A 54 -17.18 12.34 6.82
N LYS A 55 -16.41 13.41 6.59
CA LYS A 55 -16.93 14.61 5.92
C LYS A 55 -17.30 14.35 4.46
N LEU A 56 -16.53 13.57 3.72
CA LEU A 56 -16.85 13.21 2.32
C LEU A 56 -18.13 12.39 2.24
N LEU A 57 -18.29 11.39 3.12
CA LEU A 57 -19.46 10.52 3.17
C LEU A 57 -20.77 11.26 3.52
N SER A 58 -20.68 12.43 4.17
CA SER A 58 -21.85 13.27 4.47
C SER A 58 -22.22 14.27 3.35
N HIS A 59 -21.40 14.38 2.30
CA HIS A 59 -21.73 15.23 1.16
C HIS A 59 -22.71 14.52 0.19
N PRO A 60 -23.50 15.29 -0.59
CA PRO A 60 -24.22 14.73 -1.73
C PRO A 60 -23.26 14.00 -2.68
N HIS A 61 -23.69 12.86 -3.22
CA HIS A 61 -22.85 11.94 -3.98
C HIS A 61 -22.01 12.65 -5.06
N ASP A 62 -22.64 13.40 -5.97
CA ASP A 62 -21.93 14.12 -7.05
C ASP A 62 -20.88 15.12 -6.53
N LYS A 63 -21.12 15.74 -5.37
CA LYS A 63 -20.16 16.65 -4.76
C LYS A 63 -19.01 15.86 -4.13
N ALA A 64 -19.28 14.74 -3.47
CA ALA A 64 -18.25 13.87 -2.94
C ALA A 64 -17.32 13.36 -4.07
N LEU A 65 -17.88 12.89 -5.19
CA LEU A 65 -17.08 12.41 -6.34
C LEU A 65 -16.12 13.48 -6.88
N ARG A 66 -16.58 14.73 -7.04
CA ARG A 66 -15.72 15.84 -7.48
C ARG A 66 -14.57 16.11 -6.51
N ILE A 67 -14.86 16.15 -5.22
CA ILE A 67 -13.82 16.38 -4.20
C ILE A 67 -12.84 15.21 -4.18
N VAL A 68 -13.32 13.97 -4.26
CA VAL A 68 -12.48 12.77 -4.30
C VAL A 68 -11.56 12.81 -5.52
N GLN A 69 -12.05 13.21 -6.69
CA GLN A 69 -11.24 13.35 -7.89
C GLN A 69 -10.08 14.35 -7.70
N GLU A 70 -10.37 15.53 -7.13
CA GLU A 70 -9.35 16.55 -6.83
C GLU A 70 -8.32 16.06 -5.79
N VAL A 71 -8.80 15.43 -4.72
CA VAL A 71 -7.94 14.88 -3.66
C VAL A 71 -7.06 13.77 -4.22
N CYS A 72 -7.60 12.83 -4.99
CA CYS A 72 -6.82 11.74 -5.60
C CYS A 72 -5.75 12.26 -6.56
N SER A 73 -6.09 13.27 -7.37
CA SER A 73 -5.12 13.90 -8.27
C SER A 73 -3.99 14.57 -7.49
N THR A 74 -4.32 15.22 -6.37
CA THR A 74 -3.34 15.84 -5.48
C THR A 74 -2.45 14.80 -4.82
N LEU A 75 -3.02 13.71 -4.28
CA LEU A 75 -2.28 12.61 -3.67
C LEU A 75 -1.33 11.96 -4.68
N HIS A 76 -1.80 11.72 -5.92
CA HIS A 76 -0.95 11.17 -6.98
C HIS A 76 0.26 12.07 -7.27
N ASN A 77 0.07 13.40 -7.39
CA ASN A 77 1.17 14.33 -7.60
C ASN A 77 2.16 14.36 -6.44
N VAL A 78 1.68 14.26 -5.20
CA VAL A 78 2.53 14.16 -4.01
C VAL A 78 3.39 12.89 -4.07
N LEU A 79 2.78 11.74 -4.40
CA LEU A 79 3.51 10.47 -4.52
C LEU A 79 4.52 10.49 -5.67
N LEU A 80 4.15 11.05 -6.83
CA LEU A 80 5.05 11.17 -7.98
C LEU A 80 6.25 12.08 -7.68
N THR A 81 6.02 13.18 -6.98
CA THR A 81 7.09 14.11 -6.57
C THR A 81 8.04 13.43 -5.59
N ALA A 82 7.50 12.75 -4.57
CA ALA A 82 8.31 12.01 -3.60
C ALA A 82 9.07 10.86 -4.26
N TYR A 83 8.45 10.15 -5.21
CA TYR A 83 9.11 9.11 -6.01
C TYR A 83 10.33 9.67 -6.73
N GLY A 84 10.21 10.81 -7.42
CA GLY A 84 11.32 11.46 -8.11
C GLY A 84 12.49 11.82 -7.19
N VAL A 85 12.20 12.28 -5.97
CA VAL A 85 13.23 12.58 -4.94
C VAL A 85 13.93 11.30 -4.48
N LEU A 86 13.17 10.23 -4.27
CA LEU A 86 13.66 9.01 -3.65
C LEU A 86 14.35 8.03 -4.62
N GLN A 87 14.17 8.19 -5.94
CA GLN A 87 14.82 7.33 -6.95
C GLN A 87 16.35 7.30 -6.87
N SER A 88 16.97 8.42 -6.48
CA SER A 88 18.42 8.54 -6.35
C SER A 88 18.89 8.73 -4.91
N ALA A 89 17.99 8.56 -3.94
CA ALA A 89 18.31 8.74 -2.54
C ALA A 89 18.96 7.49 -1.96
N ASP A 90 19.97 7.68 -1.12
CA ASP A 90 20.49 6.63 -0.26
C ASP A 90 19.62 6.59 1.00
N LEU A 91 18.81 5.53 1.14
CA LEU A 91 17.90 5.35 2.28
C LEU A 91 18.63 4.82 3.52
N ASP A 92 19.83 4.28 3.35
CA ASP A 92 20.66 3.70 4.42
C ASP A 92 21.69 4.72 4.94
N GLU A 93 21.77 5.91 4.33
CA GLU A 93 22.63 7.00 4.78
C GLU A 93 22.27 7.42 6.21
N GLU A 94 23.27 7.45 7.10
CA GLU A 94 23.10 7.85 8.50
C GLU A 94 23.96 9.08 8.83
N PRO A 95 23.36 10.24 9.17
CA PRO A 95 21.91 10.51 9.24
C PRO A 95 21.27 10.67 7.85
N MET A 96 20.02 10.23 7.72
CA MET A 96 19.24 10.41 6.51
C MET A 96 19.06 11.90 6.20
N LYS A 97 19.29 12.30 4.95
CA LYS A 97 19.13 13.70 4.53
C LYS A 97 17.70 14.21 4.73
N ASP A 98 17.55 15.46 5.17
CA ASP A 98 16.25 16.07 5.47
C ASP A 98 15.24 15.96 4.32
N HIS A 99 15.67 16.18 3.09
CA HIS A 99 14.79 16.10 1.92
C HIS A 99 14.33 14.66 1.62
N THR A 100 15.20 13.67 1.86
CA THR A 100 14.87 12.24 1.77
C THR A 100 13.86 11.86 2.84
N SER A 101 14.12 12.25 4.09
CA SER A 101 13.21 12.02 5.21
C SER A 101 11.83 12.66 4.96
N ALA A 102 11.80 13.92 4.53
CA ALA A 102 10.56 14.63 4.21
C ALA A 102 9.77 13.95 3.07
N ALA A 103 10.44 13.47 2.03
CA ALA A 103 9.80 12.73 0.95
C ALA A 103 9.21 11.40 1.43
N LEU A 104 9.94 10.64 2.27
CA LEU A 104 9.43 9.40 2.87
C LEU A 104 8.21 9.64 3.75
N VAL A 105 8.29 10.63 4.65
CA VAL A 105 7.16 11.02 5.51
C VAL A 105 5.95 11.39 4.66
N SER A 106 6.14 12.15 3.58
CA SER A 106 5.07 12.51 2.66
C SER A 106 4.40 11.27 2.04
N VAL A 107 5.16 10.24 1.64
CA VAL A 107 4.58 8.99 1.12
C VAL A 107 3.79 8.27 2.22
N ILE A 108 4.42 8.04 3.36
CA ILE A 108 3.86 7.29 4.50
C ILE A 108 2.55 7.92 5.00
N GLU A 109 2.51 9.25 5.06
CA GLU A 109 1.34 10.00 5.50
C GLU A 109 0.22 10.06 4.49
N ASN A 110 0.43 9.83 3.19
CA ASN A 110 -0.62 10.03 2.18
C ASN A 110 -1.18 8.71 1.62
N VAL A 111 -0.39 7.64 1.61
CA VAL A 111 -0.84 6.31 1.11
C VAL A 111 -2.10 5.79 1.82
N PRO A 112 -2.23 5.84 3.16
CA PRO A 112 -3.42 5.28 3.83
C PRO A 112 -4.74 5.95 3.40
N LEU A 113 -4.73 7.27 3.18
CA LEU A 113 -5.92 7.98 2.69
C LEU A 113 -6.26 7.56 1.27
N LEU A 114 -5.26 7.44 0.38
CA LEU A 114 -5.47 6.98 -0.98
C LEU A 114 -6.11 5.57 -1.01
N LEU A 115 -5.65 4.67 -0.14
CA LEU A 115 -6.24 3.33 -0.02
C LEU A 115 -7.67 3.37 0.51
N GLU A 116 -7.98 4.21 1.49
CA GLU A 116 -9.37 4.39 1.95
C GLU A 116 -10.27 4.93 0.83
N LEU A 117 -9.79 5.94 0.08
CA LEU A 117 -10.55 6.49 -1.05
C LEU A 117 -10.75 5.44 -2.14
N SER A 118 -9.77 4.57 -2.40
CA SER A 118 -9.91 3.48 -3.37
C SER A 118 -11.04 2.52 -2.99
N LEU A 119 -11.21 2.24 -1.70
CA LEU A 119 -12.29 1.38 -1.23
C LEU A 119 -13.65 2.09 -1.31
N HIS A 120 -13.73 3.35 -0.89
CA HIS A 120 -15.01 4.07 -0.82
C HIS A 120 -15.48 4.68 -2.15
N TYR A 121 -14.58 4.91 -3.10
CA TYR A 121 -14.86 5.57 -4.38
C TYR A 121 -14.05 4.96 -5.54
N PRO A 122 -14.13 3.63 -5.76
CA PRO A 122 -13.23 2.91 -6.66
C PRO A 122 -13.31 3.41 -8.09
N ASP A 123 -14.50 3.70 -8.61
CA ASP A 123 -14.65 4.16 -10.00
C ASP A 123 -13.89 5.46 -10.28
N VAL A 124 -14.03 6.46 -9.38
CA VAL A 124 -13.32 7.74 -9.51
C VAL A 124 -11.83 7.54 -9.31
N VAL A 125 -11.43 6.72 -8.33
CA VAL A 125 -10.02 6.45 -8.07
C VAL A 125 -9.37 5.73 -9.24
N HIS A 126 -9.99 4.72 -9.83
CA HIS A 126 -9.49 4.05 -11.03
C HIS A 126 -9.47 4.97 -12.25
N HIS A 127 -10.43 5.87 -12.37
CA HIS A 127 -10.42 6.87 -13.44
C HIS A 127 -9.23 7.82 -13.31
N VAL A 128 -8.88 8.26 -12.10
CA VAL A 128 -7.75 9.18 -11.85
C VAL A 128 -6.41 8.43 -11.89
N LEU A 129 -6.36 7.24 -11.30
CA LEU A 129 -5.15 6.44 -11.09
C LEU A 129 -5.12 5.28 -12.08
N HIS A 130 -4.64 5.54 -13.28
CA HIS A 130 -4.51 4.54 -14.33
C HIS A 130 -3.22 4.72 -15.12
N GLY A 131 -2.85 3.70 -15.89
CA GLY A 131 -1.65 3.70 -16.71
C GLY A 131 -0.44 3.12 -15.97
N LYS A 132 0.48 2.54 -16.74
CA LYS A 132 1.58 1.73 -16.21
C LYS A 132 2.44 2.49 -15.19
N ASP A 133 2.91 3.68 -15.55
CA ASP A 133 3.83 4.46 -14.71
C ASP A 133 3.18 4.86 -13.38
N THR A 134 1.89 5.23 -13.41
CA THR A 134 1.12 5.51 -12.19
C THR A 134 0.99 4.26 -11.32
N MET A 135 0.69 3.10 -11.91
CA MET A 135 0.58 1.86 -11.14
C MET A 135 1.93 1.44 -10.53
N ASP A 136 3.04 1.64 -11.23
CA ASP A 136 4.40 1.37 -10.73
C ASP A 136 4.72 2.26 -9.53
N VAL A 137 4.40 3.56 -9.59
CA VAL A 137 4.56 4.51 -8.46
C VAL A 137 3.68 4.11 -7.28
N LEU A 138 2.41 3.74 -7.50
CA LEU A 138 1.52 3.31 -6.42
C LEU A 138 2.00 2.02 -5.76
N GLN A 139 2.45 1.05 -6.56
CA GLN A 139 3.01 -0.21 -6.06
C GLN A 139 4.23 0.05 -5.18
N TRP A 140 5.13 0.92 -5.63
CA TRP A 140 6.28 1.35 -4.85
C TRP A 140 5.88 2.07 -3.56
N ALA A 141 4.97 3.06 -3.64
CA ALA A 141 4.55 3.88 -2.51
C ALA A 141 3.91 3.04 -1.40
N VAL A 142 3.08 2.07 -1.78
CA VAL A 142 2.46 1.14 -0.81
C VAL A 142 3.52 0.26 -0.17
N ASN A 143 4.46 -0.30 -0.94
CA ASN A 143 5.50 -1.17 -0.40
C ASN A 143 6.42 -0.44 0.58
N ILE A 144 6.91 0.75 0.23
CA ILE A 144 7.79 1.53 1.12
C ILE A 144 7.05 1.96 2.39
N THR A 145 5.76 2.27 2.29
CA THR A 145 4.93 2.58 3.46
C THR A 145 4.80 1.37 4.38
N MET A 146 4.58 0.16 3.84
CA MET A 146 4.52 -1.06 4.65
C MET A 146 5.87 -1.41 5.29
N GLN A 147 6.98 -1.12 4.61
CA GLN A 147 8.35 -1.36 5.12
C GLN A 147 8.78 -0.34 6.18
N SER A 148 8.11 0.81 6.28
CA SER A 148 8.46 1.87 7.24
C SER A 148 8.46 1.42 8.71
N GLY A 149 7.70 0.38 9.06
CA GLY A 149 7.55 -0.09 10.44
C GLY A 149 6.63 0.78 11.32
N VAL A 150 6.03 1.85 10.79
CA VAL A 150 5.10 2.71 11.55
C VAL A 150 3.63 2.28 11.44
N ILE A 151 3.31 1.38 10.51
CA ILE A 151 1.94 0.92 10.27
C ILE A 151 1.52 -0.04 11.39
N PRO A 152 0.46 0.29 12.15
CA PRO A 152 -0.03 -0.61 13.18
C PRO A 152 -0.72 -1.84 12.56
N VAL A 153 -0.64 -2.99 13.24
CA VAL A 153 -1.27 -4.24 12.81
C VAL A 153 -2.76 -4.08 12.48
N ALA A 154 -3.45 -3.20 13.22
CA ALA A 154 -4.87 -2.90 13.00
C ALA A 154 -5.19 -2.31 11.61
N GLU A 155 -4.20 -1.75 10.90
CA GLU A 155 -4.37 -1.18 9.56
C GLU A 155 -3.87 -2.09 8.43
N GLU A 156 -3.29 -3.26 8.72
CA GLU A 156 -2.84 -4.20 7.68
C GLU A 156 -3.98 -4.62 6.72
N GLN A 157 -5.19 -4.75 7.25
CA GLN A 157 -6.38 -5.08 6.46
C GLN A 157 -6.77 -3.97 5.48
N LEU A 158 -6.59 -2.70 5.87
CA LEU A 158 -6.78 -1.57 4.94
C LEU A 158 -5.79 -1.68 3.78
N PHE A 159 -4.52 -1.96 4.08
CA PHE A 159 -3.49 -2.10 3.07
C PHE A 159 -3.75 -3.27 2.12
N LEU A 160 -4.11 -4.44 2.66
CA LEU A 160 -4.45 -5.60 1.86
C LEU A 160 -5.61 -5.31 0.90
N ARG A 161 -6.72 -4.79 1.44
CA ARG A 161 -7.94 -4.53 0.67
C ARG A 161 -7.77 -3.42 -0.35
N GLY A 162 -7.11 -2.33 0.01
CA GLY A 162 -6.85 -1.21 -0.91
C GLY A 162 -5.93 -1.63 -2.06
N ARG A 163 -4.92 -2.46 -1.79
CA ARG A 163 -4.06 -3.03 -2.85
C ARG A 163 -4.83 -3.93 -3.80
N GLN A 164 -5.71 -4.77 -3.24
CA GLN A 164 -6.60 -5.62 -4.03
C GLN A 164 -7.53 -4.78 -4.91
N GLU A 165 -8.14 -3.73 -4.35
CA GLU A 165 -9.04 -2.86 -5.09
C GLU A 165 -8.33 -2.12 -6.22
N LEU A 166 -7.14 -1.56 -5.95
CA LEU A 166 -6.30 -0.92 -6.95
C LEU A 166 -5.67 -1.91 -7.96
N ASN A 167 -5.92 -3.21 -7.85
CA ASN A 167 -5.29 -4.27 -8.65
C ASN A 167 -3.75 -4.29 -8.56
N LEU A 168 -3.20 -3.84 -7.44
CA LEU A 168 -1.78 -3.99 -7.07
C LEU A 168 -1.47 -5.41 -6.54
N LEU A 169 -2.51 -6.12 -6.12
CA LEU A 169 -2.45 -7.53 -5.78
C LEU A 169 -3.59 -8.28 -6.46
N PRO A 170 -3.41 -9.57 -6.80
CA PRO A 170 -4.50 -10.41 -7.27
C PRO A 170 -5.67 -10.41 -6.29
N ARG A 171 -6.88 -10.25 -6.82
CA ARG A 171 -8.12 -10.38 -6.06
C ARG A 171 -8.55 -11.85 -6.01
N PRO A 172 -8.96 -12.37 -4.84
CA PRO A 172 -9.72 -13.61 -4.75
C PRO A 172 -10.94 -13.57 -5.68
N ALA A 173 -11.36 -14.73 -6.19
CA ALA A 173 -12.51 -14.81 -7.09
C ALA A 173 -13.83 -14.36 -6.43
N ASP A 174 -13.89 -14.42 -5.10
CA ASP A 174 -15.00 -14.03 -4.24
C ASP A 174 -14.79 -12.67 -3.56
N TYR A 175 -13.80 -11.88 -4.01
CA TYR A 175 -13.56 -10.55 -3.46
C TYR A 175 -14.78 -9.64 -3.64
N VAL A 176 -15.26 -9.10 -2.52
CA VAL A 176 -16.25 -8.03 -2.48
C VAL A 176 -15.62 -6.86 -1.74
N ASN A 177 -15.62 -5.68 -2.37
CA ASN A 177 -15.12 -4.48 -1.71
C ASN A 177 -16.02 -4.17 -0.50
N PRO A 178 -15.50 -4.20 0.74
CA PRO A 178 -16.32 -4.06 1.94
C PRO A 178 -16.92 -2.66 2.13
N ALA A 179 -16.41 -1.64 1.42
CA ALA A 179 -16.97 -0.29 1.46
C ALA A 179 -18.10 -0.07 0.42
N SER A 180 -18.33 -1.04 -0.47
CA SER A 180 -19.38 -0.95 -1.50
C SER A 180 -20.81 -1.09 -0.98
N GLU A 181 -21.01 -1.56 0.26
CA GLU A 181 -22.34 -1.62 0.91
C GLU A 181 -22.94 -0.24 1.26
N HIS A 182 -22.14 0.82 1.14
CA HIS A 182 -22.53 2.21 1.46
C HIS A 182 -22.49 3.17 0.25
N GLN A 183 -22.36 2.62 -0.96
CA GLN A 183 -22.38 3.37 -2.22
C GLN A 183 -23.79 3.42 -2.81
#